data_AF-M6VTB6-F1
#
_entry.id   AF-M6VTB6-F1
#
_cell.length_a   1.000
_cell.length_b   1.000
_cell.length_c   1.000
_cell.angle_alpha   90.00
_cell.angle_beta   90.00
_cell.angle_gamma   90.00
#
_symmetry.space_group_name_H-M   'P 1'
#
loop_
_entity.id
_entity.type
_entity.pdbx_description
1 polymer ?
#
loop_
_entity_poly.entity_id
_entity_poly.type
_entity_poly.pdbx_seq_one_letter_code
_entity_poly.pdbx_strand_id
1 'polypeptide(L)'
;MSVRFSFLISGLIHILLFLFYSINFLEFSKIENLKIHLKKGASPAVTLNFLQDGSSENSKSFMSENSNDEGTLRKEIEKFKNEIHFPQGALDQRLESDCSWEVRIESDGKGEILRTLQPCKYSIFEVEFNRALKTWKFDLKEGTNLIIPVSFKIYDREF
;
A
#
# COMPACT_ATOMS: atom_id res chain seq x y z
N MET A 1 -14.46 -16.31 -55.93
CA MET A 1 -13.41 -16.87 -55.04
C MET A 1 -13.53 -18.38 -55.04
N SER A 2 -12.43 -19.12 -55.21
CA SER A 2 -12.49 -20.58 -55.26
C SER A 2 -12.74 -21.15 -53.86
N VAL A 3 -13.59 -22.18 -53.74
CA VAL A 3 -13.97 -22.79 -52.46
C VAL A 3 -12.75 -23.25 -51.65
N ARG A 4 -11.69 -23.66 -52.36
CA ARG A 4 -10.38 -24.02 -51.79
C ARG A 4 -9.71 -22.86 -51.05
N PHE A 5 -9.82 -21.64 -51.58
CA PHE A 5 -9.27 -20.45 -50.97
C PHE A 5 -10.02 -20.07 -49.68
N SER A 6 -11.34 -20.29 -49.66
CA SER A 6 -12.16 -20.07 -48.46
C SER A 6 -11.79 -21.02 -47.32
N PHE A 7 -11.49 -22.29 -47.61
CA PHE A 7 -11.01 -23.23 -46.59
C PHE A 7 -9.62 -22.86 -46.06
N LEU A 8 -8.72 -22.38 -46.93
CA LEU A 8 -7.39 -21.91 -46.51
C LEU A 8 -7.49 -20.68 -45.60
N ILE A 9 -8.30 -19.69 -45.96
CA ILE A 9 -8.51 -18.49 -45.15
C ILE A 9 -9.14 -18.85 -43.80
N SER A 10 -10.19 -19.69 -43.82
CA SER A 10 -10.85 -20.14 -42.59
C SER A 10 -9.86 -20.87 -41.68
N GLY A 11 -9.10 -21.84 -42.22
CA GLY A 11 -8.07 -22.54 -41.45
C GLY A 11 -7.02 -21.62 -40.85
N LEU A 12 -6.56 -20.62 -41.62
CA LEU A 12 -5.56 -19.65 -41.16
C LEU A 12 -6.08 -18.80 -39.97
N ILE A 13 -7.35 -18.37 -40.03
CA ILE A 13 -7.98 -17.61 -38.96
C ILE A 13 -8.10 -18.45 -37.68
N HIS A 14 -8.51 -19.72 -37.80
CA HIS A 14 -8.63 -20.60 -36.64
C HIS A 14 -7.25 -20.88 -36.00
N ILE A 15 -6.20 -21.06 -36.81
CA ILE A 15 -4.83 -21.25 -36.32
C ILE A 15 -4.32 -19.99 -35.60
N LEU A 16 -4.60 -18.79 -36.14
CA LEU A 16 -4.23 -17.52 -35.50
C LEU A 16 -4.93 -17.32 -34.15
N LEU A 17 -6.23 -17.62 -34.06
CA LEU A 17 -6.98 -17.54 -32.81
C LEU A 17 -6.47 -18.54 -31.77
N PHE A 18 -6.16 -19.77 -32.19
CA PHE A 18 -5.58 -20.78 -31.31
C PHE A 18 -4.21 -20.36 -30.77
N LEU A 19 -3.32 -19.86 -31.64
CA LEU A 19 -2.01 -19.35 -31.23
C LEU A 19 -2.11 -18.17 -30.25
N PHE A 20 -3.00 -17.21 -30.52
CA PHE A 20 -3.21 -16.08 -29.63
C PHE A 20 -3.68 -16.53 -28.24
N TYR A 21 -4.62 -17.46 -28.18
CA TYR A 21 -5.11 -18.03 -26.92
C TYR A 21 -4.00 -18.79 -26.16
N SER A 22 -3.22 -19.63 -26.85
CA SER A 22 -2.13 -20.39 -26.24
C SER A 22 -1.01 -19.51 -25.68
N ILE A 23 -0.66 -18.40 -26.33
CA ILE A 23 0.39 -17.49 -25.83
C ILE A 23 -0.04 -16.83 -24.52
N ASN A 24 -1.29 -16.33 -24.45
CA ASN A 24 -1.83 -15.74 -23.22
C ASN A 24 -1.89 -16.77 -22.07
N PHE A 25 -2.26 -18.03 -22.36
CA PHE A 25 -2.30 -19.09 -21.35
C PHE A 25 -0.90 -19.45 -20.79
N LEU A 26 0.13 -19.43 -21.63
CA LEU A 26 1.51 -19.71 -21.20
C LEU A 26 2.10 -18.58 -20.34
N GLU A 27 1.65 -17.34 -20.51
CA GLU A 27 2.12 -16.19 -19.72
C GLU A 27 1.61 -16.23 -18.27
N PHE A 28 0.41 -16.78 -18.03
CA PHE A 28 -0.14 -16.98 -16.68
C PHE A 28 0.59 -18.06 -15.86
N SER A 29 1.21 -19.06 -16.51
CA SER A 29 1.93 -20.13 -15.79
C SER A 29 3.30 -19.67 -15.25
N LYS A 30 3.74 -18.45 -15.60
CA LYS A 30 5.03 -17.91 -15.12
C LYS A 30 4.98 -17.29 -13.71
N ILE A 31 3.84 -17.34 -13.02
CA ILE A 31 3.67 -16.87 -11.61
C ILE A 31 3.81 -18.04 -10.60
N GLU A 32 4.42 -19.17 -10.98
CA GLU A 32 4.51 -20.34 -10.10
C GLU A 32 5.73 -20.38 -9.16
N ASN A 33 6.41 -19.25 -8.91
CA ASN A 33 7.52 -19.20 -7.94
C ASN A 33 7.31 -18.17 -6.82
N LEU A 34 6.10 -18.07 -6.28
CA LEU A 34 5.92 -17.54 -4.92
C LEU A 34 6.08 -18.71 -3.95
N LYS A 35 7.34 -19.05 -3.64
CA LYS A 35 7.71 -20.09 -2.68
C LYS A 35 7.40 -19.61 -1.26
N ILE A 36 6.13 -19.62 -0.89
CA ILE A 36 5.71 -19.39 0.49
C ILE A 36 6.09 -20.65 1.28
N HIS A 37 7.17 -20.57 2.07
CA HIS A 37 7.48 -21.59 3.07
C HIS A 37 6.48 -21.47 4.23
N LEU A 38 5.29 -22.04 4.05
CA LEU A 38 4.37 -22.29 5.15
C LEU A 38 4.92 -23.45 5.98
N LYS A 39 5.66 -23.12 7.04
CA LYS A 39 6.10 -24.09 8.06
C LYS A 39 4.84 -24.64 8.76
N LYS A 40 4.46 -25.87 8.41
CA LYS A 40 3.35 -26.61 9.01
C LYS A 40 3.58 -26.73 10.53
N GLY A 41 2.74 -26.07 11.34
CA GLY A 41 2.77 -26.22 12.80
C GLY A 41 2.51 -24.97 13.66
N ALA A 42 1.94 -23.88 13.12
CA ALA A 42 1.47 -22.79 13.96
C ALA A 42 0.09 -22.34 13.45
N SER A 43 -0.95 -22.56 14.25
CA SER A 43 -2.19 -21.80 14.13
C SER A 43 -1.83 -20.32 14.32
N PRO A 44 -1.95 -19.44 13.32
CA PRO A 44 -1.85 -18.02 13.59
C PRO A 44 -3.05 -17.69 14.49
N ALA A 45 -2.77 -17.41 15.77
CA ALA A 45 -3.73 -16.76 16.62
C ALA A 45 -3.93 -15.36 16.03
N VAL A 46 -4.95 -15.22 15.20
CA VAL A 46 -5.38 -13.92 14.69
C VAL A 46 -6.05 -13.22 15.87
N THR A 47 -5.26 -12.47 16.63
CA THR A 47 -5.79 -11.63 17.71
C THR A 47 -6.43 -10.40 17.07
N LEU A 48 -7.73 -10.49 16.80
CA LEU A 48 -8.54 -9.33 16.42
C LEU A 48 -8.76 -8.48 17.69
N ASN A 49 -7.94 -7.46 17.88
CA ASN A 49 -8.14 -6.48 18.96
C ASN A 49 -9.28 -5.53 18.57
N PHE A 50 -10.50 -5.93 18.90
CA PHE A 50 -11.62 -5.00 19.00
C PHE A 50 -11.41 -4.18 20.28
N LEU A 51 -11.18 -2.87 20.13
CA LEU A 51 -11.20 -1.94 21.26
C LEU A 51 -12.62 -1.93 21.84
N GLN A 52 -12.84 -2.72 22.88
CA GLN A 52 -14.04 -2.68 23.69
C GLN A 52 -13.67 -1.99 25.01
N ASP A 53 -14.18 -0.77 25.18
CA ASP A 53 -14.14 -0.05 26.45
C ASP A 53 -14.80 -0.90 27.53
N GLY A 54 -14.02 -1.33 28.53
CA GLY A 54 -14.57 -2.01 29.69
C GLY A 54 -13.60 -2.93 30.43
N SER A 55 -12.94 -2.37 31.45
CA SER A 55 -12.64 -2.99 32.75
C SER A 55 -11.88 -4.33 32.87
N SER A 56 -10.77 -4.22 33.62
CA SER A 56 -10.17 -5.19 34.55
C SER A 56 -9.16 -6.24 34.07
N GLU A 57 -7.94 -6.05 34.60
CA GLU A 57 -7.04 -7.03 35.21
C GLU A 57 -6.23 -8.05 34.38
N ASN A 58 -4.92 -7.80 34.43
CA ASN A 58 -3.82 -8.75 34.63
C ASN A 58 -3.51 -9.78 33.52
N SER A 59 -2.48 -9.48 32.73
CA SER A 59 -1.45 -10.46 32.41
C SER A 59 -0.09 -9.77 32.20
N LYS A 60 0.87 -10.16 33.04
CA LYS A 60 2.29 -9.80 32.91
C LYS A 60 2.96 -10.70 31.86
N SER A 61 4.02 -10.12 31.27
CA SER A 61 5.04 -10.71 30.38
C SER A 61 4.62 -10.82 28.91
N PHE A 62 5.34 -10.26 27.95
CA PHE A 62 6.79 -10.10 27.87
C PHE A 62 7.20 -8.65 27.59
N MET A 63 8.09 -8.12 28.44
CA MET A 63 8.89 -6.95 28.07
C MET A 63 9.84 -7.36 26.94
N SER A 64 9.65 -6.81 25.76
CA SER A 64 10.75 -6.53 24.86
C SER A 64 11.06 -5.04 25.01
N GLU A 65 12.31 -4.74 25.36
CA GLU A 65 12.87 -3.39 25.48
C GLU A 65 12.75 -2.65 24.15
N ASN A 66 11.58 -2.06 23.85
CA ASN A 66 11.44 -0.97 22.85
C ASN A 66 10.06 -0.29 22.83
N SER A 67 9.18 -0.54 23.81
CA SER A 67 7.81 0.01 23.82
C SER A 67 7.75 1.55 23.83
N ASN A 68 8.81 2.23 24.27
CA ASN A 68 8.88 3.69 24.28
C ASN A 68 9.23 4.27 22.89
N ASP A 69 10.11 3.61 22.13
CA ASP A 69 10.52 4.06 20.80
C ASP A 69 9.39 3.84 19.79
N GLU A 70 8.69 2.69 19.85
CA GLU A 70 7.56 2.41 18.96
C GLU A 70 6.38 3.36 19.20
N GLY A 71 6.12 3.70 20.47
CA GLY A 71 5.11 4.71 20.83
C GLY A 71 5.47 6.12 20.34
N THR A 72 6.77 6.45 20.27
CA THR A 72 7.25 7.74 19.78
C THR A 72 7.16 7.82 18.25
N LEU A 73 7.55 6.76 17.54
CA LEU A 73 7.42 6.65 16.09
C LEU A 73 5.97 6.80 15.62
N ARG A 74 5.05 6.07 16.26
CA ARG A 74 3.63 6.11 15.89
C ARG A 74 3.00 7.49 16.12
N LYS A 75 3.33 8.14 17.24
CA LYS A 75 2.88 9.51 17.53
C LYS A 75 3.40 10.51 16.50
N GLU A 76 4.65 10.36 16.08
CA GLU A 76 5.24 11.26 15.10
C GLU A 76 4.62 11.09 13.70
N ILE A 77 4.37 9.84 13.29
CA ILE A 77 3.64 9.55 12.06
C ILE A 77 2.23 10.14 12.10
N GLU A 78 1.54 10.05 13.24
CA GLU A 78 0.20 10.63 13.40
C GLU A 78 0.21 12.17 13.32
N LYS A 79 1.19 12.83 13.95
CA LYS A 79 1.38 14.28 13.80
C LYS A 79 1.64 14.69 12.36
N PHE A 80 2.53 13.98 11.67
CA PHE A 80 2.83 14.24 10.27
C PHE A 80 1.58 14.07 9.39
N LYS A 81 0.78 13.02 9.63
CA LYS A 81 -0.48 12.80 8.91
C LYS A 81 -1.47 13.94 9.11
N ASN A 82 -1.51 14.55 10.29
CA ASN A 82 -2.37 15.69 10.57
C ASN A 82 -1.94 16.97 9.84
N GLU A 83 -0.66 17.09 9.46
CA GLU A 83 -0.16 18.20 8.64
C GLU A 83 -0.56 18.05 7.15
N ILE A 84 -0.84 16.82 6.71
CA ILE A 84 -1.28 16.58 5.32
C ILE A 84 -2.73 17.01 5.18
N HIS A 85 -2.92 18.13 4.48
CA HIS A 85 -4.24 18.67 4.19
C HIS A 85 -4.87 17.97 2.98
N PHE A 86 -6.19 17.82 2.98
CA PHE A 86 -6.92 17.29 1.84
C PHE A 86 -6.91 18.32 0.69
N PRO A 87 -6.39 17.97 -0.50
CA PRO A 87 -6.33 18.90 -1.62
C PRO A 87 -7.75 19.29 -2.09
N GLN A 88 -8.01 20.60 -2.21
CA GLN A 88 -9.34 21.13 -2.55
C GLN A 88 -9.88 20.58 -3.88
N GLY A 89 -9.03 20.49 -4.91
CA GLY A 89 -9.43 19.94 -6.21
C GLY A 89 -9.83 18.46 -6.16
N ALA A 90 -9.34 17.69 -5.17
CA ALA A 90 -9.78 16.32 -4.93
C ALA A 90 -11.08 16.28 -4.12
N LEU A 91 -11.28 17.23 -3.20
CA LEU A 91 -12.48 17.35 -2.39
C LEU A 91 -13.70 17.66 -3.26
N ASP A 92 -13.58 18.60 -4.19
CA ASP A 92 -14.65 19.00 -5.12
C ASP A 92 -15.11 17.83 -6.00
N GLN A 93 -14.16 16.99 -6.40
CA GLN A 93 -14.38 15.81 -7.23
C GLN A 93 -14.70 14.54 -6.42
N ARG A 94 -14.78 14.66 -5.09
CA ARG A 94 -14.99 13.55 -4.15
C ARG A 94 -14.02 12.38 -4.37
N LEU A 95 -12.75 12.69 -4.63
CA LEU A 95 -11.73 11.68 -4.88
C LEU A 95 -11.22 11.12 -3.57
N GLU A 96 -11.04 9.81 -3.50
CA GLU A 96 -10.45 9.12 -2.36
C GLU A 96 -9.26 8.27 -2.81
N SER A 97 -8.29 8.10 -1.92
CA SER A 97 -7.12 7.28 -2.21
C SER A 97 -6.45 6.82 -0.92
N ASP A 98 -6.01 5.56 -0.94
CA ASP A 98 -5.13 5.00 0.07
C ASP A 98 -3.74 4.81 -0.55
N CYS A 99 -2.70 5.35 0.08
CA CYS A 99 -1.32 5.23 -0.38
C CYS A 99 -0.33 5.09 0.78
N SER A 100 0.85 4.56 0.47
CA SER A 100 1.87 4.26 1.47
C SER A 100 3.27 4.45 0.88
N TRP A 101 4.11 5.16 1.63
CA TRP A 101 5.49 5.45 1.25
C TRP A 101 6.45 5.00 2.34
N GLU A 102 7.62 4.52 1.91
CA GLU A 102 8.77 4.36 2.79
C GLU A 102 9.62 5.62 2.71
N VAL A 103 9.84 6.25 3.87
CA VAL A 103 10.58 7.48 4.05
C VAL A 103 11.79 7.22 4.93
N ARG A 104 12.96 7.73 4.55
CA ARG A 104 14.17 7.73 5.38
C ARG A 104 14.40 9.11 5.96
N ILE A 105 14.75 9.17 7.23
CA ILE A 105 15.12 10.42 7.89
C ILE A 105 16.59 10.75 7.61
N GLU A 106 16.83 11.93 7.04
CA GLU A 106 18.17 12.47 6.81
C GLU A 106 18.74 13.17 8.06
N SER A 107 20.03 13.52 8.03
CA SER A 107 20.75 14.20 9.12
C SER A 107 20.11 15.51 9.60
N ASP A 108 19.35 16.20 8.74
CA ASP A 108 18.68 17.45 9.06
C ASP A 108 17.27 17.26 9.64
N GLY A 109 16.83 16.01 9.83
CA GLY A 109 15.50 15.64 10.28
C GLY A 109 14.45 15.66 9.17
N LYS A 110 14.80 15.94 7.91
CA LYS A 110 13.87 15.85 6.79
C LYS A 110 13.70 14.40 6.35
N GLY A 111 12.51 14.11 5.82
CA GLY A 111 12.23 12.81 5.23
C GLY A 111 12.51 12.81 3.73
N GLU A 112 13.22 11.80 3.26
CA GLU A 112 13.41 11.48 1.84
C GLU A 112 12.61 10.22 1.49
N ILE A 113 11.88 10.22 0.37
CA ILE A 113 11.15 9.02 -0.09
C ILE A 113 12.15 8.01 -0.66
N LEU A 114 12.26 6.85 -0.03
CA LEU A 114 13.07 5.74 -0.55
C LEU A 114 12.31 4.98 -1.65
N ARG A 115 11.05 4.64 -1.37
CA ARG A 115 10.18 3.94 -2.32
C ARG A 115 8.71 4.16 -2.01
N THR A 116 7.91 4.05 -3.06
CA THR A 116 6.46 3.99 -2.97
C THR A 116 6.04 2.54 -2.78
N LEU A 117 5.44 2.21 -1.64
CA LEU A 117 4.94 0.86 -1.36
C LEU A 117 3.58 0.65 -2.02
N GLN A 118 2.72 1.67 -1.95
CA GLN A 118 1.41 1.70 -2.60
C GLN A 118 1.20 3.07 -3.22
N PRO A 119 1.13 3.17 -4.56
CA PRO A 119 0.91 4.44 -5.25
C PRO A 119 -0.51 4.97 -4.97
N CYS A 120 -0.68 6.29 -5.01
CA CYS A 120 -2.03 6.85 -4.90
C CYS A 120 -2.80 6.63 -6.21
N LYS A 121 -4.12 6.55 -6.12
CA LYS A 121 -5.00 6.46 -7.30
C LYS A 121 -4.93 7.73 -8.17
N TYR A 122 -4.65 8.87 -7.55
CA TYR A 122 -4.57 10.17 -8.20
C TYR A 122 -3.30 10.90 -7.78
N SER A 123 -2.60 11.50 -8.75
CA SER A 123 -1.32 12.19 -8.54
C SER A 123 -1.41 13.42 -7.63
N ILE A 124 -2.60 14.04 -7.53
CA ILE A 124 -2.83 15.20 -6.65
C ILE A 124 -2.49 14.89 -5.19
N PHE A 125 -2.74 13.66 -4.74
CA PHE A 125 -2.41 13.22 -3.38
C PHE A 125 -0.91 13.01 -3.18
N GLU A 126 -0.19 12.55 -4.21
CA GLU A 126 1.27 12.41 -4.16
C GLU A 126 1.95 13.78 -4.09
N VAL A 127 1.43 14.77 -4.80
CA VAL A 127 1.93 16.15 -4.76
C VAL A 127 1.77 16.74 -3.37
N GLU A 128 0.60 16.59 -2.74
CA GLU A 128 0.37 17.06 -1.37
C GLU A 128 1.23 16.34 -0.34
N PHE A 129 1.39 15.02 -0.46
CA PHE A 129 2.29 14.27 0.40
C PHE A 129 3.74 14.78 0.30
N ASN A 130 4.24 14.96 -0.92
CA ASN A 130 5.59 15.49 -1.16
C ASN A 130 5.75 16.92 -0.62
N ARG A 131 4.70 17.75 -0.73
CA ARG A 131 4.70 19.10 -0.15
C ARG A 131 4.86 19.05 1.36
N ALA A 132 4.02 18.25 2.04
CA ALA A 132 4.06 18.09 3.49
C ALA A 132 5.39 17.51 3.95
N LEU A 133 5.93 16.51 3.24
CA LEU A 133 7.20 15.88 3.58
C LEU A 133 8.38 16.85 3.54
N LYS A 134 8.40 17.77 2.56
CA LYS A 134 9.45 18.79 2.42
C LYS A 134 9.42 19.83 3.52
N THR A 135 8.23 20.15 4.04
CA THR A 135 8.05 21.15 5.10
C THR A 135 8.17 20.56 6.50
N TRP A 136 7.95 19.25 6.63
CA TRP A 136 8.02 18.57 7.92
C TRP A 136 9.46 18.29 8.34
N LYS A 137 9.69 18.37 9.65
CA LYS A 137 10.94 17.98 10.30
C LYS A 137 10.63 16.96 11.37
N PHE A 138 11.05 15.71 11.14
CA PHE A 138 10.84 14.61 12.07
C PHE A 138 11.78 14.74 13.26
N ASP A 139 11.24 14.56 14.47
CA ASP A 139 12.03 14.44 15.69
C ASP A 139 12.46 12.98 15.93
N LEU A 140 13.20 12.43 14.96
CA LEU A 140 13.63 11.03 14.94
C LEU A 140 15.12 10.92 14.60
N LYS A 141 15.72 9.78 14.96
CA LYS A 141 17.13 9.51 14.67
C LYS A 141 17.37 9.44 13.15
N GLU A 142 18.47 10.02 12.71
CA GLU A 142 18.95 9.89 11.32
C GLU A 142 19.08 8.42 10.91
N GLY A 143 18.75 8.13 9.66
CA GLY A 143 18.83 6.77 9.09
C GLY A 143 17.65 5.88 9.47
N THR A 144 16.67 6.40 10.23
CA THR A 144 15.44 5.67 10.53
C THR A 144 14.57 5.59 9.27
N ASN A 145 14.13 4.37 8.93
CA ASN A 145 13.17 4.13 7.87
C ASN A 145 11.77 4.04 8.47
N LEU A 146 10.82 4.78 7.89
CA LEU A 146 9.44 4.90 8.32
C LEU A 146 8.52 4.47 7.20
N ILE A 147 7.44 3.79 7.56
CA ILE A 147 6.35 3.51 6.63
C ILE A 147 5.19 4.41 7.02
N ILE A 148 4.77 5.28 6.10
CA ILE A 148 3.73 6.28 6.36
C ILE A 148 2.50 5.92 5.52
N PRO A 149 1.48 5.26 6.12
CA PRO A 149 0.21 5.01 5.46
C PRO A 149 -0.71 6.24 5.56
N VAL A 150 -1.10 6.78 4.41
CA VAL A 150 -2.02 7.91 4.28
C VAL A 150 -3.29 7.47 3.58
N SER A 151 -4.43 7.84 4.15
CA SER A 151 -5.75 7.50 3.64
C SER A 151 -6.54 8.80 3.52
N PHE A 152 -6.84 9.18 2.28
CA PHE A 152 -7.66 10.33 1.94
C PHE A 152 -9.10 9.85 1.78
N LYS A 153 -9.91 10.02 2.82
CA LYS A 153 -11.31 9.64 2.85
C LYS A 153 -12.19 10.84 3.14
N ILE A 154 -13.35 10.88 2.50
CA ILE A 154 -14.36 11.90 2.72
C ILE A 154 -15.41 11.26 3.61
N TYR A 155 -15.41 11.65 4.88
CA TYR A 155 -16.49 11.27 5.78
C TYR A 155 -17.69 12.14 5.46
N ASP A 156 -18.73 11.54 4.88
CA ASP A 156 -20.06 12.14 4.87
C ASP A 156 -20.47 12.31 6.34
N ARG A 157 -20.29 13.50 6.90
CA ARG A 157 -20.92 13.83 8.16
C ARG A 157 -22.41 13.95 7.86
N GLU A 158 -23.18 12.95 8.28
CA GLU A 158 -24.64 13.09 8.37
C GLU A 158 -24.91 14.34 9.22
N PHE A 159 -25.56 15.33 8.61
CA PHE A 159 -26.02 16.57 9.25
C PHE A 159 -27.44 16.38 9.78
#